data_AF-A0A397VL09-F1
#
_entry.id   AF-A0A397VL09-F1
#
_cell.length_a   1.000
_cell.length_b   1.000
_cell.length_c   1.000
_cell.angle_alpha   90.00
_cell.angle_beta   90.00
_cell.angle_gamma   90.00
#
_symmetry.space_group_name_H-M   'P 1'
#
loop_
_entity.id
_entity.type
_entity.pdbx_description
1 polymer ?
#
loop_
_entity_poly.entity_id
_entity_poly.type
_entity_poly.pdbx_seq_one_letter_code
_entity_poly.pdbx_strand_id
1 'polypeptide(L)'
;MCFNRLLDLKRCLLLPLLNYVHAYEYWALSSSDVSPSMNKNINQFSEDLTKINEEFQRALNSFSPPPQTVKFKINFDPNNSKSPEEAYNANLLLSQMKEKNFAVFNIALKNEVFKNYDRIRVKTIRCYLKGVRASDINDKITIQISTSGVYYDKRKNNIYKFLSDQLSREFSYESNNNKNIITDGKIDEDFKDYYFQPTVFTQWKIKVPEEKNKGVDLFNVKSIKLRFFCSAIPLQL
;
A
#
# COMPACT_ATOMS: atom_id res chain seq x y z
N MET A 1 1.81 34.03 31.10
CA MET A 1 1.63 32.56 31.22
C MET A 1 0.39 32.02 30.51
N CYS A 2 -0.82 32.60 30.67
CA CYS A 2 -2.05 32.07 30.06
C CYS A 2 -2.10 32.10 28.52
N PHE A 3 -1.52 33.11 27.87
CA PHE A 3 -1.54 33.24 26.40
C PHE A 3 -0.75 32.11 25.70
N ASN A 4 0.46 31.80 26.20
CA ASN A 4 1.28 30.71 25.68
C ASN A 4 0.54 29.37 25.83
N ARG A 5 -0.07 29.12 26.99
CA ARG A 5 -0.85 27.90 27.23
C ARG A 5 -2.05 27.76 26.29
N LEU A 6 -2.75 28.86 25.96
CA LEU A 6 -3.85 28.84 25.00
C LEU A 6 -3.37 28.57 23.57
N LEU A 7 -2.26 29.17 23.16
CA LEU A 7 -1.63 28.90 21.87
C LEU A 7 -1.17 27.45 21.75
N ASP A 8 -0.57 26.91 22.81
CA ASP A 8 -0.12 25.51 22.84
C ASP A 8 -1.32 24.56 22.73
N LEU A 9 -2.42 24.82 23.45
CA LEU A 9 -3.66 24.04 23.31
C LEU A 9 -4.22 24.10 21.89
N LYS A 10 -4.26 25.28 21.26
CA LYS A 10 -4.72 25.42 19.88
C LYS A 10 -3.84 24.65 18.89
N ARG A 11 -2.53 24.62 19.09
CA ARG A 11 -1.60 23.81 18.28
C ARG A 11 -1.86 22.31 18.47
N CYS A 12 -2.07 21.87 19.70
CA CYS A 12 -2.41 20.48 20.03
C CYS A 12 -3.74 20.02 19.40
N LEU A 13 -4.69 20.93 19.17
CA LEU A 13 -5.97 20.60 18.52
C LEU A 13 -5.90 20.72 16.99
N LEU A 14 -5.13 21.68 16.48
CA LEU A 14 -5.03 21.93 15.04
C LEU A 14 -4.32 20.79 14.29
N LEU A 15 -3.24 20.23 14.85
CA LEU A 15 -2.48 19.16 14.19
C LEU A 15 -3.31 17.88 13.99
N PRO A 16 -4.01 17.35 15.02
CA PRO A 16 -4.94 16.23 14.83
C PRO A 16 -6.03 16.56 13.82
N LEU A 17 -6.60 17.77 13.86
CA LEU A 17 -7.66 18.15 12.91
C LEU A 17 -7.15 18.12 11.46
N LEU A 18 -5.95 18.66 11.21
CA LEU A 18 -5.31 18.58 9.89
C LEU A 18 -5.10 17.13 9.44
N ASN A 19 -4.65 16.25 10.35
CA ASN A 19 -4.50 14.84 10.05
C ASN A 19 -5.84 14.16 9.73
N TYR A 20 -6.92 14.52 10.44
CA TYR A 20 -8.26 14.01 10.14
C TYR A 20 -8.76 14.48 8.77
N VAL A 21 -8.54 15.75 8.41
CA VAL A 21 -8.87 16.28 7.07
C VAL A 21 -8.11 15.51 5.99
N HIS A 22 -6.79 15.34 6.14
CA HIS A 22 -6.00 14.59 5.15
C HIS A 22 -6.37 13.11 5.08
N ALA A 23 -6.69 12.47 6.20
CA ALA A 23 -7.18 11.10 6.22
C ALA A 23 -8.53 10.97 5.51
N TYR A 24 -9.43 11.93 5.72
CA TYR A 24 -10.69 12.03 4.99
C TYR A 24 -10.45 12.20 3.49
N GLU A 25 -9.62 13.16 3.08
CA GLU A 25 -9.32 13.41 1.66
C GLU A 25 -8.75 12.18 0.97
N TYR A 26 -7.81 11.50 1.64
CA TYR A 26 -7.22 10.27 1.17
C TYR A 26 -8.24 9.14 1.01
N TRP A 27 -9.16 9.02 1.96
CA TRP A 27 -10.09 7.90 1.99
C TRP A 27 -11.34 8.14 1.12
N ALA A 28 -11.92 9.34 1.17
CA ALA A 28 -13.11 9.74 0.44
C ALA A 28 -12.82 10.08 -1.03
N LEU A 29 -11.57 10.44 -1.34
CA LEU A 29 -11.17 11.01 -2.63
C LEU A 29 -11.99 12.28 -2.94
N SER A 30 -12.11 13.16 -1.94
CA SER A 30 -12.85 14.42 -1.99
C SER A 30 -12.25 15.40 -0.99
N SER A 31 -12.29 16.70 -1.29
CA SER A 31 -11.93 17.74 -0.32
C SER A 31 -12.96 17.81 0.82
N SER A 32 -12.48 18.13 2.03
CA SER A 32 -13.35 18.42 3.18
C SER A 32 -13.84 19.87 3.12
N ASP A 33 -15.05 20.14 3.61
CA ASP A 33 -15.54 21.51 3.80
C ASP A 33 -15.02 22.13 5.12
N VAL A 34 -14.20 21.40 5.88
CA VAL A 34 -13.52 21.91 7.08
C VAL A 34 -12.21 22.57 6.68
N SER A 35 -12.05 23.84 7.07
CA SER A 35 -10.78 24.57 6.95
C SER A 35 -10.15 24.76 8.34
N PRO A 36 -9.15 23.94 8.72
CA PRO A 36 -8.47 24.07 10.00
C PRO A 36 -7.72 25.41 10.10
N SER A 37 -7.87 26.13 11.21
CA SER A 37 -7.24 27.45 11.39
C SER A 37 -6.92 27.74 12.86
N MET A 38 -5.77 28.36 13.14
CA MET A 38 -5.41 28.81 14.49
C MET A 38 -6.35 29.89 15.05
N ASN A 39 -7.08 30.58 14.18
CA ASN A 39 -8.00 31.64 14.59
C ASN A 39 -9.30 31.07 15.19
N LYS A 40 -9.59 29.78 14.99
CA LYS A 40 -10.76 29.13 15.56
C LYS A 40 -10.66 29.00 17.08
N ASN A 41 -11.81 29.01 17.75
CA ASN A 41 -11.95 28.72 19.17
C ASN A 41 -12.18 27.21 19.41
N ILE A 42 -12.11 26.78 20.67
CA ILE A 42 -12.21 25.35 21.04
C ILE A 42 -13.55 24.73 20.62
N ASN A 43 -14.67 25.46 20.73
CA ASN A 43 -15.99 24.95 20.32
C ASN A 43 -16.03 24.71 18.81
N GLN A 44 -15.47 25.63 18.02
CA GLN A 44 -15.35 25.47 16.56
C GLN A 44 -14.49 24.26 16.17
N PHE A 45 -13.46 23.90 16.96
CA PHE A 45 -12.71 22.65 16.73
C PHE A 45 -13.58 21.41 16.95
N SER A 46 -14.46 21.42 17.96
CA SER A 46 -15.40 20.32 18.21
C SER A 46 -16.45 20.19 17.10
N GLU A 47 -16.95 21.32 16.60
CA GLU A 47 -17.85 21.38 15.46
C GLU A 47 -17.17 20.83 14.20
N ASP A 48 -15.92 21.24 13.93
CA ASP A 48 -15.12 20.73 12.81
C ASP A 48 -14.93 19.21 12.87
N LEU A 49 -14.62 18.64 14.05
CA LEU A 49 -14.48 17.19 14.22
C LEU A 49 -15.79 16.45 13.93
N THR A 50 -16.91 17.00 14.39
CA THR A 50 -18.25 16.44 14.13
C THR A 50 -18.54 16.46 12.63
N LYS A 51 -18.23 17.58 11.96
CA LYS A 51 -18.41 17.73 10.51
C LYS A 51 -17.56 16.77 9.70
N ILE A 52 -16.30 16.53 10.07
CA ILE A 52 -15.46 15.51 9.40
C ILE A 52 -16.07 14.11 9.54
N ASN A 53 -16.59 13.78 10.73
CA ASN A 53 -17.26 12.49 10.94
C ASN A 53 -18.51 12.35 10.06
N GLU A 54 -19.34 13.39 9.95
CA GLU A 54 -20.50 13.42 9.06
C GLU A 54 -20.10 13.30 7.57
N GLU A 55 -19.06 14.01 7.15
CA GLU A 55 -18.48 13.90 5.81
C GLU A 55 -17.99 12.48 5.52
N PHE A 56 -17.35 11.83 6.48
CA PHE A 56 -16.90 10.44 6.35
C PHE A 56 -18.08 9.47 6.17
N GLN A 57 -19.14 9.61 6.96
CA GLN A 57 -20.36 8.81 6.80
C GLN A 57 -21.03 9.04 5.45
N ARG A 58 -21.11 10.29 4.98
CA ARG A 58 -21.61 10.59 3.64
C ARG A 58 -20.74 9.96 2.56
N ALA A 59 -19.42 10.00 2.71
CA ALA A 59 -18.50 9.40 1.76
C ALA A 59 -18.61 7.87 1.72
N LEU A 60 -18.80 7.19 2.86
CA LEU A 60 -19.12 5.76 2.93
C LEU A 60 -20.34 5.41 2.09
N ASN A 61 -21.44 6.17 2.27
CA ASN A 61 -22.68 5.96 1.53
C ASN A 61 -22.54 6.28 0.03
N SER A 62 -21.56 7.11 -0.35
CA SER A 62 -21.28 7.44 -1.76
C SER A 62 -20.59 6.31 -2.52
N PHE A 63 -20.02 5.32 -1.83
CA PHE A 63 -19.42 4.15 -2.47
C PHE A 63 -20.50 3.14 -2.84
N SER A 64 -21.04 3.30 -4.04
CA SER A 64 -21.89 2.32 -4.70
C SER A 64 -21.14 1.79 -5.92
N PRO A 65 -20.90 0.46 -6.05
CA PRO A 65 -21.02 -0.53 -4.98
C PRO A 65 -20.02 -0.25 -3.84
N PRO A 66 -20.28 -0.78 -2.62
CA PRO A 66 -19.33 -0.65 -1.51
C PRO A 66 -18.01 -1.38 -1.82
N PRO A 67 -16.90 -1.02 -1.15
CA PRO A 67 -15.62 -1.71 -1.35
C PRO A 67 -15.70 -3.23 -1.08
N GLN A 68 -15.20 -4.03 -2.00
CA GLN A 68 -15.21 -5.49 -1.96
C GLN A 68 -13.81 -6.07 -1.79
N THR A 69 -13.71 -7.25 -1.20
CA THR A 69 -12.40 -7.94 -1.08
C THR A 69 -12.05 -8.64 -2.38
N VAL A 70 -10.94 -8.24 -3.00
CA VAL A 70 -10.48 -8.77 -4.30
C VAL A 70 -9.02 -9.20 -4.20
N LYS A 71 -8.66 -10.26 -4.93
CA LYS A 71 -7.28 -10.77 -5.00
C LYS A 71 -6.72 -10.57 -6.40
N PHE A 72 -5.57 -9.92 -6.51
CA PHE A 72 -4.86 -9.73 -7.77
C PHE A 72 -3.54 -10.50 -7.77
N LYS A 73 -3.10 -10.90 -8.97
CA LYS A 73 -1.84 -11.60 -9.18
C LYS A 73 -1.04 -10.88 -10.27
N ILE A 74 0.22 -10.59 -9.99
CA ILE A 74 1.18 -10.11 -10.99
C ILE A 74 2.34 -11.11 -11.01
N ASN A 75 2.72 -11.57 -12.19
CA ASN A 75 3.82 -12.51 -12.37
C ASN A 75 4.87 -11.88 -13.29
N PHE A 76 6.06 -11.66 -12.78
CA PHE A 76 7.23 -11.29 -13.57
C PHE A 76 7.97 -12.57 -13.93
N ASP A 77 7.64 -13.11 -15.09
CA ASP A 77 8.23 -14.32 -15.66
C ASP A 77 8.53 -14.06 -17.15
N PRO A 78 9.80 -13.91 -17.53
CA PRO A 78 10.18 -13.63 -18.91
C PRO A 78 9.65 -14.68 -19.90
N ASN A 79 9.53 -15.94 -19.47
CA ASN A 79 9.08 -17.04 -20.33
C ASN A 79 7.57 -17.12 -20.51
N ASN A 80 6.80 -16.37 -19.71
CA ASN A 80 5.33 -16.35 -19.74
C ASN A 80 4.79 -14.92 -19.89
N SER A 81 5.59 -14.05 -20.51
CA SER A 81 5.22 -12.65 -20.77
C SER A 81 4.36 -12.56 -22.03
N LYS A 82 3.37 -11.66 -22.04
CA LYS A 82 2.44 -11.49 -23.17
C LYS A 82 2.96 -10.52 -24.23
N SER A 83 3.99 -9.74 -23.91
CA SER A 83 4.62 -8.79 -24.83
C SER A 83 6.15 -8.75 -24.62
N PRO A 84 6.91 -8.26 -25.63
CA PRO A 84 8.34 -8.04 -25.48
C PRO A 84 8.69 -7.06 -24.35
N GLU A 85 7.86 -6.05 -24.14
CA GLU A 85 8.02 -5.07 -23.06
C GLU A 85 7.84 -5.72 -21.68
N GLU A 86 6.83 -6.58 -21.50
CA GLU A 86 6.64 -7.35 -20.27
C GLU A 86 7.83 -8.26 -19.99
N ALA A 87 8.36 -8.93 -21.02
CA ALA A 87 9.53 -9.80 -20.91
C ALA A 87 10.79 -9.02 -20.52
N TYR A 88 11.01 -7.86 -21.13
CA TYR A 88 12.12 -6.96 -20.79
C TYR A 88 12.04 -6.50 -19.33
N ASN A 89 10.87 -6.03 -18.90
CA ASN A 89 10.67 -5.59 -17.52
C ASN A 89 10.87 -6.75 -16.53
N ALA A 90 10.37 -7.95 -16.83
CA ALA A 90 10.59 -9.12 -15.99
C ALA A 90 12.09 -9.46 -15.88
N ASN A 91 12.84 -9.44 -16.99
CA ASN A 91 14.29 -9.66 -16.98
C ASN A 91 15.02 -8.59 -16.17
N LEU A 92 14.64 -7.32 -16.30
CA LEU A 92 15.23 -6.21 -15.54
C LEU A 92 15.03 -6.42 -14.03
N LEU A 93 13.80 -6.73 -13.59
CA LEU A 93 13.53 -7.01 -12.17
C LEU A 93 14.32 -8.22 -11.65
N LEU A 94 14.44 -9.28 -12.45
CA LEU A 94 15.19 -10.47 -12.07
C LEU A 94 16.70 -10.19 -11.97
N SER A 95 17.27 -9.41 -12.88
CA SER A 95 18.68 -8.99 -12.80
C SER A 95 18.95 -8.18 -11.54
N GLN A 96 18.08 -7.21 -11.21
CA GLN A 96 18.17 -6.44 -9.98
C GLN A 96 18.10 -7.33 -8.74
N MET A 97 17.16 -8.29 -8.70
CA MET A 97 17.04 -9.22 -7.58
C MET A 97 18.29 -10.09 -7.39
N LYS A 98 18.90 -10.55 -8.50
CA LYS A 98 20.10 -11.40 -8.47
C LYS A 98 21.36 -10.64 -8.06
N GLU A 99 21.53 -9.42 -8.55
CA GLU A 99 22.74 -8.63 -8.37
C GLU A 99 22.72 -7.79 -7.09
N LYS A 100 21.54 -7.30 -6.69
CA LYS A 100 21.38 -6.28 -5.64
C LYS A 100 20.54 -6.76 -4.46
N ASN A 101 20.00 -7.98 -4.51
CA ASN A 101 19.07 -8.54 -3.52
C ASN A 101 17.78 -7.72 -3.36
N PHE A 102 17.48 -6.81 -4.30
CA PHE A 102 16.23 -6.07 -4.34
C PHE A 102 15.81 -5.78 -5.78
N ALA A 103 14.52 -5.63 -6.02
CA ALA A 103 13.97 -5.17 -7.28
C ALA A 103 12.95 -4.05 -7.04
N VAL A 104 12.86 -3.13 -8.00
CA VAL A 104 11.94 -1.99 -7.96
C VAL A 104 11.05 -2.02 -9.20
N PHE A 105 9.76 -1.81 -9.01
CA PHE A 105 8.80 -1.78 -10.11
C PHE A 105 7.68 -0.80 -9.84
N ASN A 106 7.09 -0.28 -10.91
CA ASN A 106 5.99 0.66 -10.84
C ASN A 106 4.68 0.02 -11.29
N ILE A 107 3.61 0.24 -10.55
CA ILE A 107 2.26 -0.12 -10.99
C ILE A 107 1.57 1.14 -11.47
N ALA A 108 1.42 1.28 -12.78
CA ALA A 108 0.72 2.42 -13.40
C ALA A 108 -0.81 2.34 -13.23
N LEU A 109 -1.49 3.49 -13.26
CA LEU A 109 -2.96 3.59 -13.17
C LEU A 109 -3.72 2.82 -14.28
N LYS A 110 -3.07 2.68 -15.44
CA LYS A 110 -3.58 1.97 -16.63
C LYS A 110 -3.15 0.50 -16.70
N ASN A 111 -2.60 -0.06 -15.62
CA ASN A 111 -2.19 -1.45 -15.63
C ASN A 111 -3.40 -2.38 -15.86
N GLU A 112 -3.28 -3.29 -16.82
CA GLU A 112 -4.36 -4.17 -17.30
C GLU A 112 -4.97 -5.04 -16.19
N VAL A 113 -4.20 -5.42 -15.16
CA VAL A 113 -4.69 -6.23 -14.03
C VAL A 113 -5.75 -5.49 -13.22
N PHE A 114 -5.70 -4.16 -13.23
CA PHE A 114 -6.50 -3.28 -12.37
C PHE A 114 -7.52 -2.42 -13.16
N LYS A 115 -7.71 -2.71 -14.45
CA LYS A 115 -8.50 -1.84 -15.34
C LYS A 115 -9.99 -1.77 -15.01
N ASN A 116 -10.57 -2.87 -14.49
CA ASN A 116 -12.01 -2.98 -14.18
C ASN A 116 -12.39 -2.44 -12.80
N TYR A 117 -11.49 -1.71 -12.15
CA TYR A 117 -11.70 -1.19 -10.81
C TYR A 117 -11.44 0.29 -10.79
N ASP A 118 -12.35 1.00 -10.14
CA ASP A 118 -12.31 2.43 -9.96
C ASP A 118 -11.38 2.80 -8.81
N ARG A 119 -11.37 2.02 -7.73
CA ARG A 119 -10.50 2.26 -6.56
C ARG A 119 -9.92 0.95 -6.08
N ILE A 120 -8.63 0.95 -5.67
CA ILE A 120 -7.96 -0.26 -5.14
C ILE A 120 -7.03 0.10 -4.00
N ARG A 121 -7.30 -0.44 -2.81
CA ARG A 121 -6.49 -0.29 -1.59
C ARG A 121 -5.95 -1.64 -1.14
N VAL A 122 -4.66 -1.72 -0.89
CA VAL A 122 -3.94 -2.93 -0.51
C VAL A 122 -4.08 -3.15 0.99
N LYS A 123 -4.61 -4.32 1.37
CA LYS A 123 -4.62 -4.81 2.75
C LYS A 123 -3.38 -5.66 3.05
N THR A 124 -3.00 -6.48 2.08
CA THR A 124 -1.87 -7.42 2.22
C THR A 124 -1.20 -7.63 0.87
N ILE A 125 0.11 -7.78 0.88
CA ILE A 125 0.90 -8.13 -0.30
C ILE A 125 1.84 -9.28 0.07
N ARG A 126 1.85 -10.29 -0.80
CA ARG A 126 2.77 -11.44 -0.71
C ARG A 126 3.68 -11.45 -1.93
N CYS A 127 4.94 -11.80 -1.72
CA CYS A 127 5.92 -11.95 -2.78
C CYS A 127 6.55 -13.34 -2.70
N TYR A 128 6.53 -14.08 -3.80
CA TYR A 128 7.17 -15.39 -3.89
C TYR A 128 8.23 -15.37 -4.99
N LEU A 129 9.43 -15.84 -4.67
CA LEU A 129 10.51 -16.04 -5.62
C LEU A 129 10.50 -17.51 -6.07
N LYS A 130 10.44 -17.77 -7.38
CA LYS A 130 10.53 -19.12 -7.93
C LYS A 130 11.99 -19.42 -8.29
N GLY A 131 12.51 -20.58 -7.89
CA GLY A 131 13.87 -21.02 -8.24
C GLY A 131 14.96 -20.56 -7.27
N VAL A 132 14.60 -19.74 -6.28
CA VAL A 132 15.42 -19.47 -5.08
C VAL A 132 15.71 -20.78 -4.35
N ARG A 133 16.91 -20.90 -3.80
CA ARG A 133 17.29 -21.98 -2.89
C ARG A 133 17.57 -21.38 -1.53
N ALA A 134 16.82 -21.82 -0.52
CA ALA A 134 17.14 -21.49 0.86
C ALA A 134 18.37 -22.26 1.33
N SER A 135 19.07 -21.73 2.34
CA SER A 135 20.16 -22.45 3.01
C SER A 135 19.65 -23.70 3.71
N ASP A 136 20.49 -24.72 3.83
CA ASP A 136 20.22 -26.02 4.49
C ASP A 136 19.71 -25.91 5.95
N ILE A 137 19.83 -24.74 6.58
CA ILE A 137 19.59 -24.54 8.01
C ILE A 137 18.13 -24.18 8.36
N ASN A 138 17.34 -23.58 7.46
CA ASN A 138 16.02 -23.09 7.89
C ASN A 138 14.92 -22.98 6.82
N ASP A 139 15.18 -23.38 5.57
CA ASP A 139 14.21 -23.35 4.45
C ASP A 139 13.37 -22.08 4.30
N LYS A 140 13.75 -20.98 4.95
CA LYS A 140 12.92 -19.79 5.15
C LYS A 140 13.46 -18.66 4.29
N ILE A 141 12.54 -17.99 3.62
CA ILE A 141 12.82 -16.79 2.84
C ILE A 141 11.99 -15.66 3.41
N THR A 142 12.65 -14.56 3.75
CA THR A 142 12.04 -13.33 4.24
C THR A 142 12.20 -12.23 3.21
N ILE A 143 11.11 -11.60 2.82
CA ILE A 143 11.05 -10.50 1.86
C ILE A 143 10.52 -9.27 2.58
N GLN A 144 11.26 -8.18 2.51
CA GLN A 144 10.79 -6.86 2.87
C GLN A 144 10.15 -6.21 1.63
N ILE A 145 8.91 -5.78 1.78
CA ILE A 145 8.12 -5.14 0.73
C ILE A 145 7.87 -3.70 1.18
N SER A 146 8.25 -2.73 0.37
CA SER A 146 8.02 -1.33 0.64
C SER A 146 7.51 -0.53 -0.54
N THR A 147 7.00 0.67 -0.28
CA THR A 147 6.48 1.60 -1.28
C THR A 147 7.31 2.89 -1.30
N SER A 148 7.22 3.71 -2.35
CA SER A 148 7.95 4.98 -2.44
C SER A 148 7.41 6.10 -1.54
N GLY A 149 6.19 5.97 -1.01
CA GLY A 149 5.51 7.06 -0.29
C GLY A 149 4.74 8.01 -1.22
N VAL A 150 4.85 7.83 -2.54
CA VAL A 150 4.05 8.55 -3.54
C VAL A 150 2.98 7.60 -4.06
N TYR A 151 1.72 7.96 -3.85
CA TYR A 151 0.58 7.12 -4.20
C TYR A 151 -0.32 7.83 -5.20
N TYR A 152 -0.83 7.06 -6.15
CA TYR A 152 -1.90 7.49 -7.03
C TYR A 152 -3.17 6.71 -6.70
N ASP A 153 -4.31 7.36 -6.83
CA ASP A 153 -5.59 6.67 -6.87
C ASP A 153 -6.43 7.21 -8.01
N LYS A 154 -7.49 6.49 -8.33
CA LYS A 154 -8.50 6.94 -9.27
C LYS A 154 -9.89 6.73 -8.69
N ARG A 155 -10.88 7.46 -9.22
CA ARG A 155 -12.32 7.25 -8.99
C ARG A 155 -13.10 8.10 -9.97
N LYS A 156 -14.10 7.54 -10.66
CA LYS A 156 -14.97 8.28 -11.61
C LYS A 156 -14.16 9.16 -12.57
N ASN A 157 -13.14 8.60 -13.21
CA ASN A 157 -12.19 9.27 -14.13
C ASN A 157 -11.28 10.37 -13.53
N ASN A 158 -11.39 10.68 -12.24
CA ASN A 158 -10.46 11.59 -11.57
C ASN A 158 -9.23 10.82 -11.08
N ILE A 159 -8.06 11.45 -11.18
CA ILE A 159 -6.78 10.93 -10.68
C ILE A 159 -6.38 11.77 -9.47
N TYR A 160 -6.05 11.08 -8.38
CA TYR A 160 -5.62 11.69 -7.13
C TYR A 160 -4.17 11.31 -6.87
N LYS A 161 -3.40 12.25 -6.32
CA LYS A 161 -2.01 12.04 -5.92
C LYS A 161 -1.86 12.33 -4.44
N PHE A 162 -1.21 11.43 -3.72
CA PHE A 162 -0.98 11.53 -2.28
C PHE A 162 0.48 11.31 -1.95
N LEU A 163 0.93 11.98 -0.89
CA LEU A 163 2.22 11.77 -0.26
C LEU A 163 1.97 11.26 1.16
N SER A 164 2.71 10.24 1.55
CA SER A 164 2.68 9.67 2.90
C SER A 164 4.02 8.98 3.16
N ASP A 165 4.24 8.58 4.40
CA ASP A 165 5.39 7.75 4.76
C ASP A 165 5.42 6.46 3.95
N GLN A 166 6.64 5.96 3.72
CA GLN A 166 6.84 4.69 3.05
C GLN A 166 6.28 3.56 3.90
N LEU A 167 5.32 2.81 3.34
CA LEU A 167 4.91 1.55 3.93
C LEU A 167 6.06 0.55 3.83
N SER A 168 6.31 -0.19 4.92
CA SER A 168 7.21 -1.35 4.94
C SER A 168 6.50 -2.52 5.63
N ARG A 169 6.55 -3.70 5.00
CA ARG A 169 5.95 -4.95 5.47
C ARG A 169 6.91 -6.10 5.24
N GLU A 170 6.86 -7.09 6.12
CA GLU A 170 7.63 -8.31 5.98
C GLU A 170 6.73 -9.47 5.61
N PHE A 171 7.16 -10.23 4.61
CA PHE A 171 6.53 -11.48 4.19
C PHE A 171 7.57 -12.59 4.27
N SER A 172 7.27 -13.68 4.97
CA SER A 172 8.18 -14.82 5.04
C SER A 172 7.47 -16.14 4.79
N TYR A 173 8.14 -17.05 4.10
CA TYR A 173 7.60 -18.33 3.65
C TYR A 173 8.67 -19.41 3.57
N GLU A 174 8.25 -20.67 3.58
CA GLU A 174 9.14 -21.82 3.37
C GLU A 174 9.39 -22.08 1.87
N SER A 175 10.66 -22.15 1.49
CA SER A 175 11.15 -22.37 0.12
C SER A 175 10.68 -23.69 -0.48
N ASN A 176 10.63 -24.77 0.33
CA ASN A 176 10.29 -26.11 -0.14
C ASN A 176 8.81 -26.30 -0.51
N ASN A 177 7.91 -25.48 0.05
CA ASN A 177 6.48 -25.62 -0.22
C ASN A 177 5.82 -24.37 -0.81
N ASN A 178 6.44 -23.18 -0.75
CA ASN A 178 5.88 -21.89 -1.24
C ASN A 178 4.42 -21.61 -0.80
N LYS A 179 3.92 -22.36 0.19
CA LYS A 179 2.54 -22.41 0.66
C LYS A 179 2.47 -22.18 2.17
N ASN A 180 3.50 -22.61 2.89
CA ASN A 180 3.64 -22.34 4.31
C ASN A 180 4.13 -20.91 4.50
N ILE A 181 3.20 -20.05 4.90
CA ILE A 181 3.46 -18.65 5.22
C ILE A 181 3.81 -18.60 6.70
N ILE A 182 4.97 -18.01 7.01
CA ILE A 182 5.47 -17.82 8.38
C ILE A 182 5.10 -16.41 8.85
N THR A 183 5.26 -15.39 8.00
CA THR A 183 4.84 -14.01 8.27
C THR A 183 4.09 -13.48 7.06
N ASP A 184 2.86 -12.99 7.24
CA ASP A 184 1.99 -12.64 6.11
C ASP A 184 2.02 -11.16 5.71
N GLY A 185 2.73 -10.31 6.47
CA GLY A 185 2.73 -8.86 6.24
C GLY A 185 1.35 -8.21 6.36
N LYS A 186 0.37 -8.94 6.89
CA LYS A 186 -0.99 -8.45 7.20
C LYS A 186 -0.93 -7.63 8.48
N ILE A 187 -1.62 -6.49 8.48
CA ILE A 187 -1.85 -5.73 9.71
C ILE A 187 -2.76 -6.58 10.60
N ASP A 188 -2.40 -6.69 11.87
CA ASP A 188 -3.22 -7.38 12.86
C ASP A 188 -4.67 -6.83 12.85
N GLU A 189 -5.65 -7.71 13.06
CA GLU A 189 -7.06 -7.36 12.88
C GLU A 189 -7.54 -6.29 13.86
N ASP A 190 -6.99 -6.26 15.07
CA ASP A 190 -7.30 -5.27 16.10
C ASP A 190 -6.84 -3.87 15.69
N PHE A 191 -5.89 -3.80 14.76
CA PHE A 191 -5.25 -2.55 14.34
C PHE A 191 -5.60 -2.13 12.92
N LYS A 192 -6.38 -2.93 12.18
CA LYS A 192 -6.63 -2.74 10.74
C LYS A 192 -7.18 -1.36 10.35
N ASP A 193 -7.95 -0.74 11.25
CA ASP A 193 -8.64 0.53 11.04
C ASP A 193 -7.78 1.75 11.44
N TYR A 194 -6.68 1.51 12.16
CA TYR A 194 -5.74 2.56 12.60
C TYR A 194 -4.58 2.77 11.64
N TYR A 195 -4.30 1.80 10.76
CA TYR A 195 -3.15 1.84 9.87
C TYR A 195 -3.53 2.17 8.43
N PHE A 196 -2.66 2.96 7.81
CA PHE A 196 -2.75 3.35 6.40
C PHE A 196 -2.83 2.14 5.46
N GLN A 197 -3.79 2.19 4.54
CA GLN A 197 -3.99 1.20 3.49
C GLN A 197 -3.59 1.80 2.13
N PRO A 198 -2.38 1.51 1.61
CA PRO A 198 -1.86 2.15 0.40
C PRO A 198 -2.67 1.74 -0.82
N THR A 199 -2.61 2.53 -1.88
CA THR A 199 -3.11 2.11 -3.19
C THR A 199 -2.12 1.15 -3.85
N VAL A 200 -2.58 0.37 -4.84
CA VAL A 200 -1.65 -0.43 -5.66
C VAL A 200 -0.77 0.45 -6.55
N PHE A 201 -1.25 1.64 -6.93
CA PHE A 201 -0.62 2.50 -7.93
C PHE A 201 0.49 3.36 -7.32
N THR A 202 1.63 2.73 -7.11
CA THR A 202 2.84 3.33 -6.57
C THR A 202 4.06 2.57 -7.11
N GLN A 203 5.24 3.08 -6.80
CA GLN A 203 6.47 2.33 -6.96
C GLN A 203 6.65 1.42 -5.74
N TRP A 204 6.84 0.14 -6.01
CA TRP A 204 7.09 -0.90 -5.03
C TRP A 204 8.55 -1.33 -5.09
N LYS A 205 9.10 -1.66 -3.92
CA LYS A 205 10.41 -2.26 -3.75
C LYS A 205 10.24 -3.58 -3.02
N ILE A 206 10.87 -4.62 -3.53
CA ILE A 206 10.99 -5.92 -2.85
C ILE A 206 12.45 -6.17 -2.58
N LYS A 207 12.80 -6.49 -1.33
CA LYS A 207 14.18 -6.74 -0.89
C LYS A 207 14.24 -8.07 -0.15
N VAL A 208 15.30 -8.84 -0.40
CA VAL A 208 15.67 -10.02 0.38
C VAL A 208 16.82 -9.59 1.31
N PRO A 209 16.53 -9.17 2.56
CA PRO A 209 17.55 -8.73 3.50
C PRO A 209 18.50 -9.87 3.89
N GLU A 210 19.81 -9.70 3.67
CA GLU A 210 20.83 -10.71 3.96
C GLU A 210 20.83 -11.14 5.43
N GLU A 211 20.59 -10.20 6.33
CA GLU A 211 20.56 -10.42 7.78
C GLU A 211 19.47 -11.41 8.22
N LYS A 212 18.39 -11.54 7.44
CA LYS A 212 17.28 -12.49 7.67
C LYS A 212 17.27 -13.69 6.71
N ASN A 213 18.21 -13.73 5.76
CA ASN A 213 18.27 -14.69 4.66
C ASN A 213 19.70 -15.22 4.46
N LYS A 214 20.42 -15.49 5.56
CA LYS A 214 21.80 -15.99 5.50
C LYS A 214 21.87 -17.28 4.66
N GLY A 215 22.73 -17.28 3.64
CA GLY A 215 22.93 -18.43 2.76
C GLY A 215 21.83 -18.69 1.74
N VAL A 216 20.88 -17.76 1.54
CA VAL A 216 19.90 -17.85 0.45
C VAL A 216 20.57 -17.52 -0.88
N ASP A 217 20.46 -18.42 -1.86
CA ASP A 217 20.94 -18.20 -3.22
C ASP A 217 19.83 -17.64 -4.12
N LEU A 218 20.04 -16.40 -4.59
CA LEU A 218 19.14 -15.71 -5.50
C LEU A 218 19.51 -15.87 -6.98
N PHE A 219 20.69 -16.41 -7.32
CA PHE A 219 21.18 -16.51 -8.70
C PHE A 219 20.21 -17.30 -9.59
N ASN A 220 19.60 -18.33 -9.00
CA ASN A 220 18.67 -19.23 -9.66
C ASN A 220 17.21 -18.74 -9.68
N VAL A 221 16.92 -17.51 -9.24
CA VAL A 221 15.55 -16.96 -9.32
C VAL A 221 15.12 -16.84 -10.79
N LYS A 222 13.98 -17.44 -11.11
CA LYS A 222 13.38 -17.54 -12.45
C LYS A 222 12.16 -16.65 -12.62
N SER A 223 11.42 -16.38 -11.54
CA SER A 223 10.25 -15.52 -11.60
C SER A 223 9.93 -14.90 -10.24
N ILE A 224 9.25 -13.76 -10.25
CA ILE A 224 8.74 -13.07 -9.07
C ILE A 224 7.21 -13.03 -9.16
N LYS A 225 6.53 -13.60 -8.16
CA LYS A 225 5.07 -13.67 -8.09
C LYS A 225 4.54 -12.81 -6.96
N LEU A 226 3.74 -11.82 -7.31
CA LEU A 226 3.05 -10.97 -6.35
C LEU A 226 1.58 -11.38 -6.22
N ARG A 227 1.09 -11.39 -4.99
CA ARG A 227 -0.34 -11.53 -4.68
C ARG A 227 -0.78 -10.36 -3.83
N PHE A 228 -1.72 -9.59 -4.35
CA PHE A 228 -2.33 -8.47 -3.64
C PHE A 228 -3.69 -8.90 -3.13
N PHE A 229 -3.95 -8.63 -1.86
CA PHE A 229 -5.25 -8.75 -1.24
C PHE A 229 -5.75 -7.33 -0.98
N CYS A 230 -6.82 -6.96 -1.64
CA CYS A 230 -7.25 -5.57 -1.74
C CYS A 230 -8.70 -5.38 -1.29
N SER A 231 -8.99 -4.16 -0.86
CA SER A 231 -10.33 -3.57 -0.89
C SER A 231 -10.46 -2.81 -2.21
N ALA A 232 -11.43 -3.16 -3.05
CA ALA A 232 -11.59 -2.53 -4.36
C ALA A 232 -13.04 -2.17 -4.65
N ILE A 233 -13.24 -1.08 -5.39
CA ILE A 233 -14.55 -0.67 -5.92
C ILE A 233 -14.51 -0.95 -7.43
N PRO A 234 -15.38 -1.85 -7.94
CA PRO A 234 -15.54 -2.07 -9.37
C PRO A 234 -15.85 -0.78 -10.13
N LEU A 235 -15.34 -0.68 -11.37
CA LEU A 235 -15.74 0.38 -12.28
C LEU A 235 -17.25 0.28 -12.55
N GLN A 236 -17.99 1.38 -12.37
CA GLN A 236 -19.37 1.47 -12.81
C GLN A 236 -19.36 1.82 -14.30
N LEU A 237 -19.96 0.95 -15.11
CA LEU A 237 -20.22 1.18 -16.54
C LEU A 237 -21.38 2.13 -16.73
#